data_AF-A0A847QXH2-F1
#
_entry.id   AF-A0A847QXH2-F1
#
_cell.length_a   1.000
_cell.length_b   1.000
_cell.length_c   1.000
_cell.angle_alpha   90.00
_cell.angle_beta   90.00
_cell.angle_gamma   90.00
#
_symmetry.space_group_name_H-M   'P 1'
#
loop_
_entity.id
_entity.type
_entity.pdbx_description
1 polymer ?
#
loop_
_entity_poly.entity_id
_entity_poly.type
_entity_poly.pdbx_seq_one_letter_code
_entity_poly.pdbx_strand_id
1 'polypeptide(L)'
;MIKEKANQIHFNSIVLDCHNDTMLAVVDPDTGLPKIDIGKDTNLQIDLHKAKKGGLDVGYFAAFSTCEESYEKANSNILALINALYWTRDHNPNSLEIGTTVEEIKDILSTGKMIAVPTIEGAYSLGEENAIELLNQYYDLGVRVIAYVWNPENALGAGTEGCKEKGLTKLGYQVTDEMNRLGMIIDVSHMNEKTFWDVIQYSKAPIIASHSCSSKLCPHVRNLTDEQIIALAESKGLVNINYWWELLGSSQEDVDVKKLVDHIDYVVKLVGIDYVGLGSDFDGASMPVDIQTVGDLPKITLELLERNYTEEDIKKILGLNNLRVMKEVQKIAKVNRKNNIEIIPNIKSGSIIKDKEKLLKAKINKVDAEEADFRIIIDGIEYKSKYSREEKIVYLDEDTNLAKNSFHVITFEVKDHENNISRNTCIFYQ
;
A
#
# COMPACT_ATOMS: atom_id res chain seq x y z
N MET A 1 -1.14 27.70 -25.66
CA MET A 1 -1.99 28.35 -24.64
C MET A 1 -2.62 27.34 -23.66
N ILE A 2 -3.67 26.56 -24.02
CA ILE A 2 -4.31 25.65 -23.03
C ILE A 2 -3.41 24.49 -22.58
N LYS A 3 -2.71 23.83 -23.52
CA LYS A 3 -1.76 22.74 -23.21
C LYS A 3 -0.58 23.18 -22.33
N GLU A 4 -0.05 24.37 -22.55
CA GLU A 4 1.02 24.94 -21.71
C GLU A 4 0.52 25.23 -20.29
N LYS A 5 -0.70 25.79 -20.17
CA LYS A 5 -1.36 26.00 -18.88
C LYS A 5 -1.61 24.67 -18.16
N ALA A 6 -2.10 23.65 -18.86
CA ALA A 6 -2.32 22.32 -18.31
C ALA A 6 -1.01 21.72 -17.76
N ASN A 7 0.08 21.78 -18.54
CA ASN A 7 1.40 21.35 -18.07
C ASN A 7 1.86 22.14 -16.84
N GLN A 8 1.69 23.47 -16.84
CA GLN A 8 2.07 24.29 -15.69
C GLN A 8 1.27 23.91 -14.43
N ILE A 9 -0.03 23.67 -14.56
CA ILE A 9 -0.87 23.22 -13.44
C ILE A 9 -0.38 21.85 -12.96
N HIS A 10 -0.17 20.91 -13.89
CA HIS A 10 0.24 19.54 -13.59
C HIS A 10 1.55 19.47 -12.79
N PHE A 11 2.62 20.07 -13.32
CA PHE A 11 3.95 20.04 -12.68
C PHE A 11 4.10 20.98 -11.47
N ASN A 12 3.07 21.79 -11.16
CA ASN A 12 2.98 22.56 -9.91
C ASN A 12 1.99 21.93 -8.91
N SER A 13 1.39 20.79 -9.26
CA SER A 13 0.51 20.02 -8.39
C SER A 13 1.30 18.88 -7.74
N ILE A 14 0.73 18.26 -6.71
CA ILE A 14 1.19 16.95 -6.26
C ILE A 14 0.38 15.93 -7.05
N VAL A 15 1.04 15.13 -7.87
CA VAL A 15 0.41 14.04 -8.63
C VAL A 15 0.63 12.73 -7.88
N LEU A 16 -0.47 12.14 -7.44
CA LEU A 16 -0.51 10.92 -6.66
C LEU A 16 -1.28 9.85 -7.43
N ASP A 17 -0.67 8.68 -7.56
CA ASP A 17 -1.30 7.46 -8.02
C ASP A 17 -1.50 6.49 -6.85
N CYS A 18 -2.76 6.15 -6.58
CA CYS A 18 -3.16 5.36 -5.42
C CYS A 18 -3.00 3.84 -5.61
N HIS A 19 -2.67 3.37 -6.81
CA HIS A 19 -2.45 1.95 -7.06
C HIS A 19 -1.64 1.68 -8.34
N ASN A 20 -0.58 0.87 -8.23
CA ASN A 20 0.12 0.23 -9.35
C ASN A 20 0.78 -1.09 -8.92
N ASP A 21 1.03 -1.96 -9.88
CA ASP A 21 1.55 -3.31 -9.72
C ASP A 21 2.99 -3.47 -10.21
N THR A 22 3.71 -2.37 -10.44
CA THR A 22 5.05 -2.39 -11.05
C THR A 22 6.03 -3.32 -10.31
N MET A 23 5.86 -3.52 -8.99
CA MET A 23 6.73 -4.41 -8.22
C MET A 23 6.60 -5.88 -8.62
N LEU A 24 5.47 -6.33 -9.18
CA LEU A 24 5.33 -7.70 -9.72
C LEU A 24 6.36 -8.00 -10.80
N ALA A 25 6.70 -7.01 -11.63
CA ALA A 25 7.70 -7.15 -12.68
C ALA A 25 9.14 -6.95 -12.18
N VAL A 26 9.32 -6.35 -11.00
CA VAL A 26 10.66 -6.10 -10.42
C VAL A 26 11.30 -7.38 -9.89
N VAL A 27 10.49 -8.32 -9.40
CA VAL A 27 10.97 -9.57 -8.79
C VAL A 27 11.13 -10.69 -9.82
N ASP A 28 12.05 -11.61 -9.55
CA ASP A 28 12.11 -12.88 -10.26
C ASP A 28 10.95 -13.79 -9.81
N PRO A 29 10.15 -14.36 -10.72
CA PRO A 29 8.92 -15.08 -10.36
C PRO A 29 9.17 -16.38 -9.59
N ASP A 30 10.35 -16.98 -9.74
CA ASP A 30 10.67 -18.25 -9.06
C ASP A 30 11.19 -18.01 -7.64
N THR A 31 11.95 -16.93 -7.44
CA THR A 31 12.66 -16.67 -6.17
C THR A 31 12.11 -15.50 -5.37
N GLY A 32 11.35 -14.60 -5.98
CA GLY A 32 10.93 -13.31 -5.42
C GLY A 32 12.08 -12.30 -5.24
N LEU A 33 13.32 -12.65 -5.61
CA LEU A 33 14.45 -11.75 -5.45
C LEU A 33 14.40 -10.62 -6.50
N PRO A 34 14.78 -9.38 -6.15
CA PRO A 34 14.79 -8.27 -7.09
C PRO A 34 15.67 -8.56 -8.31
N LYS A 35 15.16 -8.25 -9.50
CA LYS A 35 15.78 -8.56 -10.80
C LYS A 35 15.78 -7.36 -11.76
N ILE A 36 14.75 -6.52 -11.73
CA ILE A 36 14.64 -5.35 -12.62
C ILE A 36 14.74 -4.06 -11.80
N ASP A 37 15.70 -3.19 -12.16
CA ASP A 37 15.85 -1.87 -11.56
C ASP A 37 15.03 -0.83 -12.35
N ILE A 38 13.88 -0.43 -11.81
CA ILE A 38 13.02 0.62 -12.41
C ILE A 38 13.61 2.03 -12.26
N GLY A 39 14.81 2.18 -11.70
CA GLY A 39 15.61 3.40 -11.82
C GLY A 39 16.13 3.67 -13.22
N LYS A 40 16.02 2.69 -14.12
CA LYS A 40 16.46 2.75 -15.52
C LYS A 40 15.27 2.70 -16.46
N ASP A 41 15.49 3.02 -17.73
CA ASP A 41 14.46 2.83 -18.76
C ASP A 41 14.08 1.34 -18.87
N THR A 42 12.80 1.05 -18.70
CA THR A 42 12.26 -0.32 -18.84
C THR A 42 11.14 -0.37 -19.88
N ASN A 43 10.64 -1.56 -20.18
CA ASN A 43 9.42 -1.73 -20.98
C ASN A 43 8.14 -1.66 -20.14
N LEU A 44 8.25 -1.41 -18.82
CA LEU A 44 7.12 -1.29 -17.91
C LEU A 44 6.41 0.05 -18.09
N GLN A 45 5.18 0.11 -17.61
CA GLN A 45 4.35 1.32 -17.62
C GLN A 45 4.89 2.36 -16.64
N ILE A 46 5.59 1.94 -15.58
CA ILE A 46 6.35 2.81 -14.67
C ILE A 46 7.85 2.47 -14.68
N ASP A 47 8.66 3.51 -14.87
CA ASP A 47 10.04 3.60 -14.38
C ASP A 47 10.32 5.03 -13.95
N LEU A 48 11.43 5.30 -13.24
CA LEU A 48 11.69 6.62 -12.67
C LEU A 48 11.89 7.72 -13.74
N HIS A 49 12.30 7.38 -14.96
CA HIS A 49 12.40 8.34 -16.06
C HIS A 49 11.02 8.71 -16.60
N LYS A 50 10.16 7.71 -16.83
CA LYS A 50 8.76 7.92 -17.22
C LYS A 50 7.99 8.64 -16.12
N ALA A 51 8.17 8.29 -14.85
CA ALA A 51 7.53 8.93 -13.71
C ALA A 51 7.87 10.43 -13.66
N LYS A 52 9.16 10.77 -13.81
CA LYS A 52 9.60 12.16 -13.91
C LYS A 52 8.99 12.90 -15.11
N LYS A 53 8.95 12.27 -16.28
CA LYS A 53 8.32 12.83 -17.49
C LYS A 53 6.82 13.04 -17.30
N GLY A 54 6.17 12.13 -16.59
CA GLY A 54 4.76 12.11 -16.27
C GLY A 54 4.37 12.97 -15.08
N GLY A 55 5.34 13.55 -14.36
CA GLY A 55 5.08 14.35 -13.17
C GLY A 55 4.57 13.57 -11.97
N LEU A 56 4.74 12.24 -11.93
CA LEU A 56 4.29 11.43 -10.78
C LEU A 56 5.18 11.72 -9.56
N ASP A 57 4.58 12.29 -8.52
CA ASP A 57 5.28 12.63 -7.28
C ASP A 57 5.15 11.52 -6.23
N VAL A 58 3.98 10.90 -6.11
CA VAL A 58 3.69 9.88 -5.10
C VAL A 58 3.02 8.67 -5.74
N GLY A 59 3.66 7.50 -5.67
CA GLY A 59 3.10 6.23 -6.16
C GLY A 59 2.83 5.27 -5.00
N TYR A 60 1.64 4.68 -4.98
CA TYR A 60 1.28 3.61 -4.05
C TYR A 60 1.55 2.27 -4.74
N PHE A 61 2.59 1.58 -4.29
CA PHE A 61 3.09 0.35 -4.92
C PHE A 61 2.52 -0.86 -4.19
N ALA A 62 1.65 -1.60 -4.89
CA ALA A 62 0.98 -2.77 -4.35
C ALA A 62 1.93 -3.95 -4.20
N ALA A 63 1.93 -4.54 -3.00
CA ALA A 63 2.39 -5.89 -2.76
C ALA A 63 1.19 -6.83 -2.88
N PHE A 64 1.05 -7.45 -4.04
CA PHE A 64 -0.07 -8.32 -4.40
C PHE A 64 0.08 -9.74 -3.82
N SER A 65 -1.04 -10.33 -3.38
CA SER A 65 -1.18 -11.77 -3.16
C SER A 65 -2.60 -12.28 -3.48
N THR A 66 -2.75 -13.60 -3.68
CA THR A 66 -4.04 -14.23 -4.03
C THR A 66 -4.25 -15.58 -3.32
N CYS A 67 -5.44 -16.17 -3.47
CA CYS A 67 -5.90 -17.36 -2.72
C CYS A 67 -5.27 -18.69 -3.16
N GLU A 68 -4.43 -18.70 -4.18
CA GLU A 68 -3.82 -19.93 -4.72
C GLU A 68 -2.68 -20.47 -3.84
N GLU A 69 -2.37 -19.78 -2.73
CA GLU A 69 -1.20 -19.98 -1.91
C GLU A 69 -1.54 -20.20 -0.43
N SER A 70 -0.64 -20.84 0.32
CA SER A 70 -0.75 -20.89 1.78
C SER A 70 -0.46 -19.51 2.39
N TYR A 71 -0.85 -19.29 3.65
CA TYR A 71 -0.58 -18.03 4.35
C TYR A 71 0.92 -17.65 4.32
N GLU A 72 1.80 -18.64 4.49
CA GLU A 72 3.25 -18.45 4.49
C GLU A 72 3.77 -18.04 3.11
N LYS A 73 3.25 -18.66 2.04
CA LYS A 73 3.66 -18.34 0.68
C LYS A 73 3.13 -16.96 0.24
N ALA A 74 1.88 -16.64 0.57
CA ALA A 74 1.32 -15.31 0.36
C ALA A 74 2.12 -14.23 1.12
N ASN A 75 2.49 -14.49 2.39
CA ASN A 75 3.37 -13.61 3.16
C ASN A 75 4.73 -13.43 2.47
N SER A 76 5.39 -14.53 2.05
CA SER A 76 6.67 -14.46 1.35
C SER A 76 6.59 -13.63 0.06
N ASN A 77 5.49 -13.72 -0.70
CA ASN A 77 5.31 -12.95 -1.92
C ASN A 77 5.10 -11.46 -1.62
N ILE A 78 4.26 -11.12 -0.65
CA ILE A 78 4.08 -9.72 -0.19
C ILE A 78 5.43 -9.13 0.25
N LEU A 79 6.18 -9.86 1.07
CA LEU A 79 7.49 -9.42 1.57
C LEU A 79 8.53 -9.30 0.45
N ALA A 80 8.48 -10.15 -0.57
CA ALA A 80 9.34 -10.04 -1.75
C ALA A 80 9.12 -8.71 -2.48
N LEU A 81 7.86 -8.32 -2.69
CA LEU A 81 7.48 -7.08 -3.38
C LEU A 81 7.81 -5.83 -2.55
N ILE A 82 7.56 -5.88 -1.23
CA ILE A 82 7.99 -4.80 -0.32
C ILE A 82 9.51 -4.68 -0.34
N ASN A 83 10.24 -5.80 -0.22
CA ASN A 83 11.70 -5.82 -0.28
C ASN A 83 12.24 -5.28 -1.61
N ALA A 84 11.60 -5.61 -2.73
CA ALA A 84 11.94 -5.09 -4.05
C ALA A 84 11.79 -3.57 -4.16
N LEU A 85 10.77 -2.99 -3.54
CA LEU A 85 10.58 -1.55 -3.47
C LEU A 85 11.70 -0.87 -2.67
N TYR A 86 12.05 -1.42 -1.51
CA TYR A 86 13.17 -0.96 -0.69
C TYR A 86 14.52 -1.12 -1.40
N TRP A 87 14.72 -2.23 -2.10
CA TRP A 87 15.90 -2.47 -2.94
C TRP A 87 16.00 -1.43 -4.06
N THR A 88 14.88 -1.10 -4.72
CA THR A 88 14.82 -0.06 -5.76
C THR A 88 15.21 1.30 -5.19
N ARG A 89 14.69 1.68 -4.01
CA ARG A 89 15.09 2.90 -3.29
C ARG A 89 16.60 2.92 -3.04
N ASP A 90 17.14 1.83 -2.49
CA ASP A 90 18.57 1.76 -2.12
C ASP A 90 19.51 1.87 -3.32
N HIS A 91 19.08 1.45 -4.50
CA HIS A 91 19.81 1.62 -5.76
C HIS A 91 19.62 3.02 -6.37
N ASN A 92 18.56 3.74 -5.98
CA ASN A 92 18.17 5.03 -6.53
C ASN A 92 17.96 6.12 -5.46
N PRO A 93 18.89 6.32 -4.50
CA PRO A 93 18.67 7.15 -3.31
C PRO A 93 18.48 8.64 -3.61
N ASN A 94 18.85 9.10 -4.81
CA ASN A 94 18.68 10.48 -5.26
C ASN A 94 17.35 10.72 -6.02
N SER A 95 16.61 9.66 -6.33
CA SER A 95 15.43 9.72 -7.21
C SER A 95 14.17 9.16 -6.56
N LEU A 96 14.30 8.23 -5.61
CA LEU A 96 13.19 7.57 -4.94
C LEU A 96 13.40 7.57 -3.41
N GLU A 97 12.34 7.80 -2.66
CA GLU A 97 12.30 7.66 -1.20
C GLU A 97 10.97 7.04 -0.75
N ILE A 98 10.96 6.39 0.41
CA ILE A 98 9.72 5.87 1.01
C ILE A 98 9.10 6.96 1.89
N GLY A 99 7.83 7.27 1.66
CA GLY A 99 7.07 8.24 2.44
C GLY A 99 5.86 7.59 3.08
N THR A 100 5.73 7.67 4.40
CA THR A 100 4.69 6.91 5.12
C THR A 100 3.75 7.79 5.93
N THR A 101 4.04 9.10 6.00
CA THR A 101 3.16 10.12 6.59
C THR A 101 2.96 11.30 5.66
N VAL A 102 1.89 12.08 5.87
CA VAL A 102 1.65 13.29 5.05
C VAL A 102 2.77 14.31 5.26
N GLU A 103 3.31 14.39 6.47
CA GLU A 103 4.45 15.22 6.82
C GLU A 103 5.73 14.76 6.10
N GLU A 104 6.07 13.46 6.16
CA GLU A 104 7.20 12.90 5.43
C GLU A 104 7.08 13.11 3.92
N ILE A 105 5.89 12.89 3.35
CA ILE A 105 5.62 13.14 1.92
C ILE A 105 5.98 14.59 1.59
N LYS A 106 5.48 15.57 2.35
CA LYS A 106 5.77 16.99 2.12
C LYS A 106 7.24 17.33 2.24
N ASP A 107 7.93 16.77 3.22
CA ASP A 107 9.36 16.99 3.42
C ASP A 107 10.16 16.42 2.26
N ILE A 108 9.83 15.21 1.79
CA ILE A 108 10.52 14.56 0.67
C ILE A 108 10.26 15.29 -0.65
N LEU A 109 9.04 15.77 -0.90
CA LEU A 109 8.71 16.53 -2.12
C LEU A 109 9.67 17.71 -2.35
N SER A 110 10.11 18.37 -1.28
CA SER A 110 11.07 19.48 -1.36
C SER A 110 12.45 19.09 -1.91
N THR A 111 12.77 17.79 -1.93
CA THR A 111 14.04 17.23 -2.43
C THR A 111 13.97 16.84 -3.90
N GLY A 112 12.79 16.85 -4.53
CA GLY A 112 12.59 16.49 -5.94
C GLY A 112 12.66 14.99 -6.22
N LYS A 113 12.60 14.14 -5.19
CA LYS A 113 12.49 12.68 -5.32
C LYS A 113 11.03 12.27 -5.53
N MET A 114 10.81 11.21 -6.31
CA MET A 114 9.56 10.47 -6.28
C MET A 114 9.41 9.78 -4.92
N ILE A 115 8.17 9.69 -4.44
CA ILE A 115 7.83 9.03 -3.19
C ILE A 115 7.09 7.74 -3.49
N ALA A 116 7.53 6.66 -2.87
CA ALA A 116 6.81 5.39 -2.87
C ALA A 116 6.14 5.15 -1.52
N VAL A 117 4.88 4.74 -1.56
CA VAL A 117 4.12 4.28 -0.40
C VAL A 117 3.84 2.79 -0.58
N PRO A 118 4.37 1.91 0.28
CA PRO A 118 4.03 0.49 0.22
C PRO A 118 2.55 0.27 0.55
N THR A 119 1.88 -0.57 -0.24
CA THR A 119 0.49 -1.00 -0.01
C THR A 119 0.40 -2.52 -0.16
N ILE A 120 -0.70 -3.12 0.28
CA ILE A 120 -0.98 -4.55 0.07
C ILE A 120 -2.30 -4.67 -0.69
N GLU A 121 -2.30 -5.48 -1.73
CA GLU A 121 -3.51 -5.86 -2.47
C GLU A 121 -3.79 -7.35 -2.24
N GLY A 122 -4.91 -7.64 -1.56
CA GLY A 122 -5.20 -8.99 -1.11
C GLY A 122 -4.34 -9.38 0.09
N ALA A 123 -4.94 -9.38 1.28
CA ALA A 123 -4.25 -9.72 2.52
C ALA A 123 -4.28 -11.23 2.82
N TYR A 124 -3.99 -12.07 1.82
CA TYR A 124 -4.07 -13.54 1.92
C TYR A 124 -3.02 -14.15 2.86
N SER A 125 -2.06 -13.36 3.36
CA SER A 125 -1.11 -13.75 4.40
C SER A 125 -1.66 -13.70 5.83
N LEU A 126 -2.79 -13.01 6.05
CA LEU A 126 -3.36 -12.78 7.38
C LEU A 126 -4.31 -13.93 7.77
N GLY A 127 -3.84 -14.80 8.66
CA GLY A 127 -4.62 -15.89 9.26
C GLY A 127 -4.93 -15.65 10.75
N GLU A 128 -5.78 -16.51 11.33
CA GLU A 128 -6.22 -16.35 12.73
C GLU A 128 -5.08 -16.32 13.74
N GLU A 129 -3.97 -17.02 13.45
CA GLU A 129 -2.84 -17.16 14.37
C GLU A 129 -1.84 -16.01 14.30
N ASN A 130 -1.73 -15.31 13.15
CA ASN A 130 -0.66 -14.35 12.91
C ASN A 130 -1.12 -12.92 12.56
N ALA A 131 -2.40 -12.72 12.21
CA ALA A 131 -2.85 -11.51 11.52
C ALA A 131 -2.51 -10.20 12.24
N ILE A 132 -2.72 -10.13 13.56
CA ILE A 132 -2.59 -8.88 14.31
C ILE A 132 -1.13 -8.42 14.41
N GLU A 133 -0.21 -9.33 14.73
CA GLU A 133 1.20 -8.97 14.79
C GLU A 133 1.78 -8.82 13.38
N LEU A 134 1.40 -9.66 12.41
CA LEU A 134 1.85 -9.50 11.02
C LEU A 134 1.43 -8.14 10.44
N LEU A 135 0.21 -7.67 10.76
CA LEU A 135 -0.23 -6.33 10.41
C LEU A 135 0.64 -5.23 11.04
N ASN A 136 1.07 -5.40 12.30
CA ASN A 136 2.02 -4.48 12.92
C ASN A 136 3.38 -4.50 12.20
N GLN A 137 3.84 -5.67 11.76
CA GLN A 137 5.08 -5.81 10.99
C GLN A 137 4.97 -5.16 9.61
N TYR A 138 3.85 -5.31 8.90
CA TYR A 138 3.61 -4.59 7.64
C TYR A 138 3.62 -3.08 7.85
N TYR A 139 2.96 -2.60 8.91
CA TYR A 139 3.02 -1.17 9.26
C TYR A 139 4.45 -0.71 9.57
N ASP A 140 5.25 -1.52 10.29
CA ASP A 140 6.68 -1.25 10.56
C ASP A 140 7.48 -1.12 9.26
N LEU A 141 7.15 -1.95 8.27
CA LEU A 141 7.73 -1.93 6.93
C LEU A 141 7.19 -0.81 6.04
N GLY A 142 6.40 0.12 6.58
CA GLY A 142 5.92 1.30 5.88
C GLY A 142 4.61 1.10 5.13
N VAL A 143 3.96 -0.07 5.20
CA VAL A 143 2.64 -0.28 4.58
C VAL A 143 1.62 0.68 5.19
N ARG A 144 0.84 1.37 4.34
CA ARG A 144 -0.19 2.33 4.79
C ARG A 144 -1.59 2.06 4.27
N VAL A 145 -1.73 1.24 3.24
CA VAL A 145 -3.02 0.84 2.67
C VAL A 145 -3.06 -0.68 2.52
N ILE A 146 -4.18 -1.30 2.87
CA ILE A 146 -4.42 -2.72 2.62
C ILE A 146 -5.81 -2.90 2.00
N ALA A 147 -5.87 -3.52 0.83
CA ALA A 147 -7.08 -4.15 0.32
C ALA A 147 -7.20 -5.55 0.93
N TYR A 148 -8.31 -5.83 1.62
CA TYR A 148 -8.44 -7.07 2.37
C TYR A 148 -8.42 -8.30 1.47
N VAL A 149 -9.05 -8.17 0.31
CA VAL A 149 -9.27 -9.24 -0.67
C VAL A 149 -8.79 -8.75 -2.03
N TRP A 150 -8.36 -9.68 -2.87
CA TRP A 150 -8.44 -9.52 -4.32
C TRP A 150 -9.83 -10.03 -4.76
N ASN A 151 -9.98 -10.77 -5.86
CA ASN A 151 -11.29 -11.26 -6.27
C ASN A 151 -11.84 -12.42 -5.39
N PRO A 152 -11.05 -13.43 -4.99
CA PRO A 152 -11.55 -14.55 -4.19
C PRO A 152 -11.76 -14.21 -2.71
N GLU A 153 -12.50 -15.04 -1.99
CA GLU A 153 -12.62 -14.91 -0.53
C GLU A 153 -11.34 -15.33 0.23
N ASN A 154 -11.14 -14.76 1.41
CA ASN A 154 -10.05 -15.14 2.33
C ASN A 154 -10.52 -15.09 3.79
N ALA A 155 -9.56 -15.15 4.72
CA ALA A 155 -9.84 -15.16 6.16
C ALA A 155 -10.51 -13.88 6.67
N LEU A 156 -10.48 -12.77 5.92
CA LEU A 156 -11.01 -11.46 6.34
C LEU A 156 -12.38 -11.16 5.76
N GLY A 157 -12.66 -11.58 4.53
CA GLY A 157 -13.92 -11.31 3.84
C GLY A 157 -13.98 -11.91 2.44
N ALA A 158 -14.87 -11.38 1.59
CA ALA A 158 -15.11 -11.87 0.24
C ALA A 158 -14.94 -10.79 -0.82
N GLY A 159 -14.15 -11.09 -1.85
CA GLY A 159 -14.03 -10.28 -3.06
C GLY A 159 -15.14 -10.57 -4.07
N THR A 160 -15.09 -9.93 -5.24
CA THR A 160 -16.12 -10.02 -6.29
C THR A 160 -16.37 -11.43 -6.85
N GLU A 161 -15.40 -12.34 -6.74
CA GLU A 161 -15.54 -13.77 -7.10
C GLU A 161 -15.88 -14.66 -5.91
N GLY A 162 -15.87 -14.12 -4.68
CA GLY A 162 -16.24 -14.82 -3.46
C GLY A 162 -17.74 -15.01 -3.27
N CYS A 163 -18.12 -15.66 -2.17
CA CYS A 163 -19.54 -15.86 -1.84
C CYS A 163 -20.24 -14.51 -1.59
N LYS A 164 -21.25 -14.16 -2.40
CA LYS A 164 -21.99 -12.89 -2.31
C LYS A 164 -22.66 -12.64 -0.95
N GLU A 165 -23.03 -13.71 -0.24
CA GLU A 165 -23.68 -13.65 1.07
C GLU A 165 -22.68 -13.56 2.24
N LYS A 166 -21.38 -13.66 1.97
CA LYS A 166 -20.32 -13.47 2.97
C LYS A 166 -19.77 -12.05 2.88
N GLY A 167 -19.62 -11.45 4.05
CA GLY A 167 -18.99 -10.15 4.24
C GLY A 167 -17.74 -10.29 5.12
N LEU A 168 -17.53 -9.32 6.01
CA LEU A 168 -16.43 -9.42 6.97
C LEU A 168 -16.61 -10.62 7.90
N THR A 169 -15.52 -11.38 8.07
CA THR A 169 -15.44 -12.44 9.08
C THR A 169 -15.12 -11.83 10.44
N LYS A 170 -15.14 -12.66 11.50
CA LYS A 170 -14.67 -12.24 12.83
C LYS A 170 -13.25 -11.69 12.80
N LEU A 171 -12.35 -12.33 12.04
CA LEU A 171 -10.97 -11.87 11.88
C LEU A 171 -10.92 -10.55 11.09
N GLY A 172 -11.74 -10.39 10.05
CA GLY A 172 -11.85 -9.14 9.29
C GLY A 172 -12.26 -7.94 10.17
N TYR A 173 -13.18 -8.14 11.12
CA TYR A 173 -13.52 -7.11 12.12
C TYR A 173 -12.34 -6.78 13.04
N GLN A 174 -11.59 -7.78 13.50
CA GLN A 174 -10.40 -7.56 14.35
C GLN A 174 -9.28 -6.82 13.61
N VAL A 175 -9.03 -7.19 12.36
CA VAL A 175 -8.07 -6.50 11.48
C VAL A 175 -8.52 -5.05 11.22
N THR A 176 -9.82 -4.81 11.06
CA THR A 176 -10.35 -3.44 10.90
C THR A 176 -10.09 -2.59 12.13
N ASP A 177 -10.36 -3.11 13.33
CA ASP A 177 -10.05 -2.40 14.58
C ASP A 177 -8.55 -2.08 14.70
N GLU A 178 -7.70 -3.02 14.33
CA GLU A 178 -6.25 -2.85 14.41
C GLU A 178 -5.73 -1.86 13.36
N MET A 179 -6.23 -1.89 12.13
CA MET A 179 -5.90 -0.90 11.09
C MET A 179 -6.35 0.50 11.48
N ASN A 180 -7.55 0.66 12.06
CA ASN A 180 -8.00 1.94 12.60
C ASN A 180 -7.09 2.40 13.76
N ARG A 181 -6.64 1.49 14.63
CA ARG A 181 -5.69 1.81 15.71
C ARG A 181 -4.33 2.24 15.16
N LEU A 182 -3.84 1.58 14.11
CA LEU A 182 -2.55 1.89 13.47
C LEU A 182 -2.60 3.17 12.62
N GLY A 183 -3.79 3.57 12.18
CA GLY A 183 -3.94 4.64 11.19
C GLY A 183 -3.56 4.16 9.79
N MET A 184 -3.96 2.94 9.43
CA MET A 184 -3.87 2.40 8.08
C MET A 184 -5.19 2.59 7.35
N ILE A 185 -5.10 2.91 6.05
CA ILE A 185 -6.25 3.08 5.18
C ILE A 185 -6.73 1.70 4.74
N ILE A 186 -8.03 1.46 4.87
CA ILE A 186 -8.67 0.27 4.34
C ILE A 186 -9.08 0.57 2.89
N ASP A 187 -8.71 -0.34 1.99
CA ASP A 187 -9.11 -0.29 0.58
C ASP A 187 -10.23 -1.29 0.31
N VAL A 188 -11.29 -0.81 -0.34
CA VAL A 188 -12.48 -1.59 -0.69
C VAL A 188 -12.55 -1.99 -2.16
N SER A 189 -11.59 -1.55 -2.99
CA SER A 189 -11.34 -2.20 -4.28
C SER A 189 -11.07 -3.69 -4.02
N HIS A 190 -11.64 -4.60 -4.83
CA HIS A 190 -11.72 -6.02 -4.48
C HIS A 190 -13.12 -6.52 -4.15
N MET A 191 -13.77 -5.77 -3.26
CA MET A 191 -14.78 -6.35 -2.38
C MET A 191 -16.08 -6.67 -3.13
N ASN A 192 -16.73 -7.75 -2.72
CA ASN A 192 -18.15 -7.89 -3.02
C ASN A 192 -18.97 -6.83 -2.25
N GLU A 193 -20.23 -6.70 -2.64
CA GLU A 193 -21.15 -5.73 -2.04
C GLU A 193 -21.27 -5.89 -0.51
N LYS A 194 -21.39 -7.13 -0.02
CA LYS A 194 -21.56 -7.36 1.42
C LYS A 194 -20.33 -6.97 2.24
N THR A 195 -19.14 -7.35 1.80
CA THR A 195 -17.88 -6.98 2.48
C THR A 195 -17.69 -5.47 2.44
N PHE A 196 -17.97 -4.83 1.30
CA PHE A 196 -17.94 -3.36 1.17
C PHE A 196 -18.83 -2.69 2.23
N TRP A 197 -20.10 -3.11 2.36
CA TRP A 197 -21.03 -2.50 3.29
C TRP A 197 -20.66 -2.77 4.76
N ASP A 198 -20.19 -3.99 5.07
CA ASP A 198 -19.72 -4.32 6.42
C ASP A 198 -18.52 -3.43 6.81
N VAL A 199 -17.58 -3.17 5.90
CA VAL A 199 -16.44 -2.25 6.13
C VAL A 199 -16.91 -0.80 6.29
N ILE A 200 -17.76 -0.30 5.39
CA ILE A 200 -18.32 1.06 5.45
C ILE A 200 -19.01 1.33 6.78
N GLN A 201 -19.76 0.35 7.30
CA GLN A 201 -20.52 0.50 8.55
C GLN A 201 -19.64 0.36 9.80
N TYR A 202 -18.54 -0.39 9.72
CA TYR A 202 -17.72 -0.72 10.88
C TYR A 202 -16.48 0.18 11.06
N SER A 203 -15.85 0.62 9.96
CA SER A 203 -14.62 1.42 10.03
C SER A 203 -14.86 2.76 10.74
N LYS A 204 -13.96 3.10 11.65
CA LYS A 204 -13.95 4.37 12.39
C LYS A 204 -13.19 5.47 11.66
N ALA A 205 -12.44 5.11 10.62
CA ALA A 205 -11.62 6.00 9.81
C ALA A 205 -12.09 6.01 8.35
N PRO A 206 -11.83 7.10 7.61
CA PRO A 206 -12.11 7.13 6.17
C PRO A 206 -11.45 5.97 5.42
N ILE A 207 -12.14 5.44 4.43
CA ILE A 207 -11.67 4.34 3.58
C ILE A 207 -11.59 4.79 2.12
N ILE A 208 -10.90 4.04 1.28
CA ILE A 208 -10.79 4.36 -0.15
C ILE A 208 -11.25 3.17 -1.00
N ALA A 209 -11.67 3.45 -2.23
CA ALA A 209 -11.45 2.54 -3.34
C ALA A 209 -10.19 3.01 -4.06
N SER A 210 -9.10 2.24 -3.99
CA SER A 210 -7.79 2.65 -4.54
C SER A 210 -7.72 2.60 -6.06
N HIS A 211 -8.55 1.80 -6.72
CA HIS A 211 -8.66 1.71 -8.18
C HIS A 211 -10.03 1.11 -8.56
N SER A 212 -11.07 1.93 -8.72
CA SER A 212 -12.40 1.49 -9.14
C SER A 212 -13.15 2.55 -9.94
N CYS A 213 -14.08 2.13 -10.79
CA CYS A 213 -14.85 3.04 -11.65
C CYS A 213 -16.35 2.99 -11.30
N SER A 214 -17.18 3.66 -12.11
CA SER A 214 -18.63 3.77 -11.89
C SER A 214 -19.38 2.71 -12.70
N SER A 215 -20.18 1.91 -12.01
CA SER A 215 -21.01 0.88 -12.64
C SER A 215 -22.14 1.49 -13.50
N LYS A 216 -22.50 2.75 -13.24
CA LYS A 216 -23.48 3.49 -14.04
C LYS A 216 -22.99 3.75 -15.47
N LEU A 217 -21.69 4.04 -15.62
CA LEU A 217 -21.07 4.32 -16.91
C LEU A 217 -20.58 3.05 -17.60
N CYS A 218 -19.96 2.14 -16.85
CA CYS A 218 -19.53 0.83 -17.34
C CYS A 218 -19.99 -0.27 -16.37
N PRO A 219 -21.05 -1.04 -16.70
CA PRO A 219 -21.54 -2.12 -15.85
C PRO A 219 -20.51 -3.25 -15.75
N HIS A 220 -19.76 -3.26 -14.65
CA HIS A 220 -18.75 -4.28 -14.35
C HIS A 220 -18.78 -4.61 -12.85
N VAL A 221 -18.52 -5.87 -12.48
CA VAL A 221 -18.62 -6.33 -11.07
C VAL A 221 -17.62 -5.63 -10.15
N ARG A 222 -16.49 -5.18 -10.70
CA ARG A 222 -15.47 -4.41 -9.97
C ARG A 222 -15.81 -2.92 -9.81
N ASN A 223 -16.81 -2.42 -10.54
CA ASN A 223 -17.20 -1.02 -10.50
C ASN A 223 -18.25 -0.75 -9.43
N LEU A 224 -18.17 0.43 -8.83
CA LEU A 224 -19.00 0.84 -7.70
C LEU A 224 -20.39 1.29 -8.17
N THR A 225 -21.43 0.96 -7.40
CA THR A 225 -22.77 1.55 -7.57
C THR A 225 -22.79 3.00 -7.06
N ASP A 226 -23.82 3.75 -7.45
CA ASP A 226 -24.00 5.12 -6.99
C ASP A 226 -24.11 5.17 -5.45
N GLU A 227 -24.80 4.20 -4.85
CA GLU A 227 -24.92 4.07 -3.40
C GLU A 227 -23.57 3.84 -2.72
N GLN A 228 -22.71 3.02 -3.32
CA GLN A 228 -21.35 2.78 -2.80
C GLN A 228 -20.48 4.05 -2.90
N ILE A 229 -20.56 4.78 -4.03
CA ILE A 229 -19.84 6.05 -4.21
C ILE A 229 -20.31 7.10 -3.19
N ILE A 230 -21.62 7.21 -2.97
CA ILE A 230 -22.20 8.11 -1.96
C ILE A 230 -21.71 7.74 -0.56
N ALA A 231 -21.76 6.45 -0.19
CA ALA A 231 -21.32 5.99 1.12
C ALA A 231 -19.81 6.23 1.37
N LEU A 232 -18.98 6.07 0.34
CA LEU A 232 -17.56 6.44 0.40
C LEU A 232 -17.41 7.94 0.68
N ALA A 233 -18.17 8.81 0.02
CA ALA A 233 -18.12 10.25 0.30
C ALA A 233 -18.62 10.61 1.71
N GLU A 234 -19.72 10.01 2.17
CA GLU A 234 -20.27 10.22 3.52
C GLU A 234 -19.30 9.77 4.63
N SER A 235 -18.55 8.69 4.39
CA SER A 235 -17.45 8.24 5.28
C SER A 235 -16.19 9.11 5.17
N LYS A 236 -16.23 10.19 4.39
CA LYS A 236 -15.11 11.08 4.05
C LYS A 236 -13.96 10.35 3.33
N GLY A 237 -14.27 9.23 2.70
CA GLY A 237 -13.38 8.42 1.90
C GLY A 237 -13.04 9.02 0.55
N LEU A 238 -12.64 8.16 -0.39
CA LEU A 238 -12.25 8.56 -1.75
C LEU A 238 -12.50 7.45 -2.76
N VAL A 239 -12.91 7.83 -3.98
CA VAL A 239 -12.91 6.94 -5.15
C VAL A 239 -11.75 7.32 -6.07
N ASN A 240 -10.77 6.44 -6.23
CA ASN A 240 -9.69 6.62 -7.19
C ASN A 240 -10.04 5.88 -8.49
N ILE A 241 -10.12 6.63 -9.60
CA ILE A 241 -10.58 6.09 -10.89
C ILE A 241 -9.48 5.19 -11.48
N ASN A 242 -9.87 3.95 -11.81
CA ASN A 242 -9.04 2.93 -12.46
C ASN A 242 -8.88 3.21 -13.97
N TYR A 243 -7.70 2.94 -14.52
CA TYR A 243 -7.42 3.18 -15.94
C TYR A 243 -7.63 1.95 -16.80
N TRP A 244 -7.77 0.75 -16.23
CA TRP A 244 -8.07 -0.48 -16.95
C TRP A 244 -9.28 -0.30 -17.86
N TRP A 245 -9.06 -0.48 -19.17
CA TRP A 245 -10.05 -0.10 -20.18
C TRP A 245 -11.40 -0.83 -20.00
N GLU A 246 -11.41 -2.06 -19.48
CA GLU A 246 -12.64 -2.83 -19.25
C GLU A 246 -13.52 -2.20 -18.16
N LEU A 247 -12.94 -1.43 -17.24
CA LEU A 247 -13.70 -0.70 -16.21
C LEU A 247 -14.23 0.64 -16.71
N LEU A 248 -13.77 1.11 -17.88
CA LEU A 248 -14.10 2.41 -18.47
C LEU A 248 -15.04 2.30 -19.68
N GLY A 249 -15.05 1.16 -20.37
CA GLY A 249 -15.86 0.98 -21.57
C GLY A 249 -15.90 -0.46 -22.07
N SER A 250 -16.57 -0.64 -23.21
CA SER A 250 -16.85 -1.97 -23.78
C SER A 250 -15.81 -2.49 -24.77
N SER A 251 -14.87 -1.64 -25.20
CA SER A 251 -13.85 -1.98 -26.21
C SER A 251 -12.61 -1.13 -25.97
N GLN A 252 -11.42 -1.74 -25.96
CA GLN A 252 -10.17 -1.02 -25.72
C GLN A 252 -9.93 0.09 -26.75
N GLU A 253 -10.22 -0.16 -28.03
CA GLU A 253 -9.99 0.78 -29.13
C GLU A 253 -10.77 2.11 -28.98
N ASP A 254 -11.85 2.09 -28.19
CA ASP A 254 -12.75 3.22 -27.97
C ASP A 254 -12.54 3.91 -26.60
N VAL A 255 -11.56 3.45 -25.81
CA VAL A 255 -11.27 3.98 -24.47
C VAL A 255 -9.99 4.80 -24.51
N ASP A 256 -10.16 6.11 -24.33
CA ASP A 256 -9.11 7.13 -24.25
C ASP A 256 -9.19 7.91 -22.91
N VAL A 257 -8.35 8.94 -22.76
CA VAL A 257 -8.37 9.84 -21.60
C VAL A 257 -9.74 10.46 -21.34
N LYS A 258 -10.57 10.66 -22.36
CA LYS A 258 -11.90 11.27 -22.19
C LYS A 258 -12.83 10.31 -21.47
N LYS A 259 -12.75 9.02 -21.77
CA LYS A 259 -13.51 8.00 -21.02
C LYS A 259 -13.10 7.92 -19.57
N LEU A 260 -11.81 8.00 -19.29
CA LEU A 260 -11.31 8.10 -17.92
C LEU A 260 -11.90 9.33 -17.20
N VAL A 261 -11.84 10.50 -17.85
CA VAL A 261 -12.36 11.75 -17.25
C VAL A 261 -13.90 11.77 -17.19
N ASP A 262 -14.62 11.01 -18.04
CA ASP A 262 -16.08 10.84 -17.90
C ASP A 262 -16.44 10.20 -16.54
N HIS A 263 -15.63 9.25 -16.08
CA HIS A 263 -15.78 8.65 -14.75
C HIS A 263 -15.46 9.63 -13.62
N ILE A 264 -14.41 10.45 -13.77
CA ILE A 264 -14.10 11.52 -12.82
C ILE A 264 -15.28 12.50 -12.73
N ASP A 265 -15.75 13.01 -13.88
CA ASP A 265 -16.90 13.92 -13.97
C ASP A 265 -18.15 13.36 -13.30
N TYR A 266 -18.40 12.06 -13.48
CA TYR A 266 -19.57 11.42 -12.91
C TYR A 266 -19.49 11.39 -11.38
N VAL A 267 -18.35 10.98 -10.81
CA VAL A 267 -18.15 11.01 -9.35
C VAL A 267 -18.23 12.44 -8.80
N VAL A 268 -17.61 13.41 -9.46
CA VAL A 268 -17.69 14.83 -9.05
C VAL A 268 -19.13 15.33 -9.06
N LYS A 269 -19.93 15.00 -10.07
CA LYS A 269 -21.35 15.38 -10.13
C LYS A 269 -22.18 14.71 -9.04
N LEU A 270 -21.85 13.48 -8.67
CA LEU A 270 -22.61 12.70 -7.70
C LEU A 270 -22.32 13.11 -6.25
N VAL A 271 -21.04 13.28 -5.90
CA VAL A 271 -20.61 13.48 -4.50
C VAL A 271 -19.74 14.71 -4.26
N GLY A 272 -19.28 15.38 -5.31
CA GLY A 272 -18.45 16.60 -5.22
C GLY A 272 -16.96 16.37 -5.42
N ILE A 273 -16.21 17.47 -5.59
CA ILE A 273 -14.81 17.46 -6.02
C ILE A 273 -13.83 16.85 -5.01
N ASP A 274 -14.20 16.77 -3.73
CA ASP A 274 -13.31 16.33 -2.64
C ASP A 274 -13.20 14.80 -2.51
N TYR A 275 -13.92 14.04 -3.36
CA TYR A 275 -14.15 12.59 -3.20
C TYR A 275 -13.71 11.75 -4.41
N VAL A 276 -12.90 12.32 -5.32
CA VAL A 276 -12.33 11.61 -6.46
C VAL A 276 -10.80 11.78 -6.53
N GLY A 277 -10.11 10.74 -7.00
CA GLY A 277 -8.66 10.71 -7.22
C GLY A 277 -8.26 9.77 -8.35
N LEU A 278 -6.99 9.37 -8.37
CA LEU A 278 -6.36 8.59 -9.43
C LEU A 278 -5.76 7.29 -8.86
N GLY A 279 -5.98 6.16 -9.55
CA GLY A 279 -5.42 4.85 -9.20
C GLY A 279 -5.22 4.03 -10.46
N SER A 280 -4.02 4.02 -11.01
CA SER A 280 -3.81 3.68 -12.42
C SER A 280 -4.00 2.22 -12.75
N ASP A 281 -3.63 1.31 -11.82
CA ASP A 281 -3.50 -0.12 -12.14
C ASP A 281 -2.38 -0.36 -13.19
N PHE A 282 -1.38 0.53 -13.21
CA PHE A 282 -0.22 0.39 -14.10
C PHE A 282 0.57 -0.88 -13.77
N ASP A 283 1.01 -1.58 -14.81
CA ASP A 283 1.67 -2.89 -14.82
C ASP A 283 0.80 -4.07 -14.30
N GLY A 284 -0.43 -3.80 -13.85
CA GLY A 284 -1.44 -4.78 -13.43
C GLY A 284 -2.54 -5.00 -14.47
N ALA A 285 -2.81 -3.98 -15.29
CA ALA A 285 -3.87 -4.01 -16.28
C ALA A 285 -3.47 -3.48 -17.67
N SER A 286 -4.39 -3.63 -18.62
CA SER A 286 -4.28 -3.05 -19.96
C SER A 286 -4.90 -1.65 -20.00
N MET A 287 -4.22 -0.71 -20.63
CA MET A 287 -4.53 0.72 -20.49
C MET A 287 -5.38 1.30 -21.64
N PRO A 288 -5.95 2.52 -21.48
CA PRO A 288 -6.58 3.30 -22.56
C PRO A 288 -5.59 3.60 -23.67
N VAL A 289 -6.06 3.70 -24.93
CA VAL A 289 -5.19 3.76 -26.12
C VAL A 289 -4.17 4.91 -26.10
N ASP A 290 -4.45 5.98 -25.37
CA ASP A 290 -3.63 7.18 -25.28
C ASP A 290 -3.03 7.43 -23.89
N ILE A 291 -3.15 6.51 -22.93
CA ILE A 291 -2.47 6.57 -21.62
C ILE A 291 -1.74 5.26 -21.41
N GLN A 292 -0.57 5.10 -22.02
CA GLN A 292 0.11 3.79 -22.04
C GLN A 292 1.15 3.64 -20.94
N THR A 293 1.60 4.76 -20.37
CA THR A 293 2.61 4.79 -19.31
C THR A 293 2.31 5.94 -18.36
N VAL A 294 2.95 5.94 -17.20
CA VAL A 294 2.93 7.09 -16.27
C VAL A 294 3.37 8.40 -16.93
N GLY A 295 4.18 8.34 -18.00
CA GLY A 295 4.57 9.51 -18.80
C GLY A 295 3.42 10.26 -19.49
N ASP A 296 2.22 9.68 -19.52
CA ASP A 296 1.02 10.22 -20.16
C ASP A 296 0.06 10.93 -19.19
N LEU A 297 0.31 10.92 -17.88
CA LEU A 297 -0.53 11.58 -16.87
C LEU A 297 -0.87 13.06 -17.16
N PRO A 298 0.01 13.89 -17.77
CA PRO A 298 -0.36 15.27 -18.14
C PRO A 298 -1.58 15.37 -19.07
N LYS A 299 -1.93 14.31 -19.81
CA LYS A 299 -3.14 14.27 -20.65
C LYS A 299 -4.42 14.34 -19.82
N ILE A 300 -4.44 13.77 -18.62
CA ILE A 300 -5.58 13.85 -17.69
C ILE A 300 -5.79 15.31 -17.28
N THR A 301 -4.73 16.03 -16.93
CA THR A 301 -4.81 17.45 -16.57
C THR A 301 -5.28 18.31 -17.74
N LEU A 302 -4.83 18.02 -18.96
CA LEU A 302 -5.30 18.71 -20.16
C LEU A 302 -6.81 18.51 -20.35
N GLU A 303 -7.28 17.26 -20.30
CA GLU A 303 -8.70 16.95 -20.47
C GLU A 303 -9.57 17.58 -19.37
N LEU A 304 -9.15 17.55 -18.11
CA LEU A 304 -9.85 18.25 -17.01
C LEU A 304 -9.92 19.76 -17.26
N LEU A 305 -8.82 20.38 -17.70
CA LEU A 305 -8.81 21.81 -18.00
C LEU A 305 -9.72 22.16 -19.19
N GLU A 306 -9.77 21.31 -20.22
CA GLU A 306 -10.68 21.44 -21.37
C GLU A 306 -12.16 21.32 -20.96
N ARG A 307 -12.45 20.57 -19.89
CA ARG A 307 -13.78 20.47 -19.27
C ARG A 307 -14.09 21.60 -18.27
N ASN A 308 -13.23 22.62 -18.21
CA ASN A 308 -13.38 23.81 -17.35
C ASN A 308 -13.24 23.57 -15.85
N TYR A 309 -12.56 22.49 -15.42
CA TYR A 309 -12.14 22.39 -14.04
C TYR A 309 -11.19 23.54 -13.68
N THR A 310 -11.34 24.06 -12.46
CA THR A 310 -10.41 25.08 -11.97
C THR A 310 -9.06 24.47 -11.63
N GLU A 311 -8.02 25.29 -11.52
CA GLU A 311 -6.70 24.83 -11.06
C GLU A 311 -6.77 24.20 -9.65
N GLU A 312 -7.63 24.72 -8.78
CA GLU A 312 -7.82 24.17 -7.43
C GLU A 312 -8.50 22.79 -7.47
N ASP A 313 -9.52 22.62 -8.32
CA ASP A 313 -10.19 21.32 -8.51
C ASP A 313 -9.23 20.27 -9.08
N ILE A 314 -8.41 20.67 -10.07
CA ILE A 314 -7.40 19.78 -10.65
C ILE A 314 -6.40 19.33 -9.57
N LYS A 315 -5.88 20.26 -8.75
CA LYS A 315 -4.96 19.90 -7.65
C LYS A 315 -5.58 18.92 -6.65
N LYS A 316 -6.89 19.03 -6.40
CA LYS A 316 -7.65 18.08 -5.57
C LYS A 316 -7.66 16.68 -6.17
N ILE A 317 -8.07 16.57 -7.44
CA ILE A 317 -8.13 15.30 -8.18
C ILE A 317 -6.74 14.66 -8.27
N LEU A 318 -5.71 15.44 -8.61
CA LEU A 318 -4.37 14.93 -8.84
C LEU A 318 -3.69 14.38 -7.59
N GLY A 319 -4.05 14.84 -6.38
CA GLY A 319 -3.43 14.26 -5.18
C GLY A 319 -3.86 14.84 -3.84
N LEU A 320 -4.34 16.09 -3.77
CA LEU A 320 -4.67 16.68 -2.47
C LEU A 320 -5.82 15.95 -1.75
N ASN A 321 -6.74 15.33 -2.50
CA ASN A 321 -7.80 14.51 -1.91
C ASN A 321 -7.27 13.24 -1.24
N ASN A 322 -6.27 12.58 -1.84
CA ASN A 322 -5.61 11.42 -1.24
C ASN A 322 -4.85 11.80 0.03
N LEU A 323 -4.10 12.91 -0.02
CA LEU A 323 -3.39 13.42 1.17
C LEU A 323 -4.34 13.83 2.29
N ARG A 324 -5.55 14.34 1.97
CA ARG A 324 -6.61 14.59 2.95
C ARG A 324 -7.01 13.30 3.66
N VAL A 325 -7.32 12.22 2.91
CA VAL A 325 -7.72 10.94 3.51
C VAL A 325 -6.61 10.37 4.38
N MET A 326 -5.37 10.32 3.88
CA MET A 326 -4.22 9.84 4.64
C MET A 326 -4.06 10.60 5.97
N LYS A 327 -4.22 11.93 5.94
CA LYS A 327 -4.16 12.78 7.14
C LYS A 327 -5.28 12.47 8.14
N GLU A 328 -6.52 12.29 7.67
CA GLU A 328 -7.66 12.00 8.55
C GLU A 328 -7.53 10.62 9.20
N VAL A 329 -7.05 9.62 8.47
CA VAL A 329 -6.78 8.28 9.01
C VAL A 329 -5.66 8.34 10.07
N GLN A 330 -4.59 9.08 9.80
CA GLN A 330 -3.48 9.26 10.75
C GLN A 330 -3.90 9.95 12.05
N LYS A 331 -4.86 10.89 12.00
CA LYS A 331 -5.38 11.56 13.22
C LYS A 331 -6.09 10.60 14.17
N ILE A 332 -6.64 9.50 13.67
CA ILE A 332 -7.39 8.51 14.47
C ILE A 332 -6.43 7.50 15.11
N ALA A 333 -5.20 7.39 14.59
CA ALA A 333 -4.19 6.45 15.06
C ALA A 333 -3.94 6.59 16.57
N LYS A 334 -3.85 5.44 17.24
CA LYS A 334 -3.52 5.27 18.66
C LYS A 334 -2.32 4.35 18.78
N VAL A 335 -1.21 4.82 18.22
CA VAL A 335 0.05 4.07 18.16
C VAL A 335 1.01 4.61 19.22
N ASN A 336 1.33 3.79 20.23
CA ASN A 336 2.34 4.13 21.24
C ASN A 336 3.74 3.64 20.83
N ARG A 337 4.30 4.19 19.75
CA ARG A 337 5.66 3.88 19.28
C ARG A 337 6.55 5.09 19.50
N LYS A 338 7.30 5.10 20.61
CA LYS A 338 8.24 6.18 20.91
C LYS A 338 9.62 5.96 20.30
N ASN A 339 9.97 4.71 19.96
CA ASN A 339 11.27 4.32 19.40
C ASN A 339 12.46 4.97 20.13
N ASN A 340 12.34 5.07 21.45
CA ASN A 340 13.34 5.65 22.35
C ASN A 340 14.50 4.68 22.64
N ILE A 341 14.27 3.39 22.41
CA ILE A 341 15.25 2.32 22.60
C ILE A 341 15.82 1.93 21.24
N GLU A 342 17.14 2.00 21.13
CA GLU A 342 17.85 1.60 19.91
C GLU A 342 18.03 0.08 19.88
N ILE A 343 17.44 -0.54 18.86
CA ILE A 343 17.47 -1.98 18.60
C ILE A 343 18.25 -2.19 17.30
N ILE A 344 19.33 -2.96 17.37
CA ILE A 344 20.25 -3.19 16.24
C ILE A 344 20.28 -4.69 15.93
N PRO A 345 19.46 -5.16 14.97
CA PRO A 345 19.52 -6.54 14.50
C PRO A 345 20.89 -6.87 13.90
N ASN A 346 21.30 -8.14 14.01
CA ASN A 346 22.52 -8.64 13.37
C ASN A 346 22.35 -8.90 11.86
N ILE A 347 21.14 -8.70 11.35
CA ILE A 347 20.79 -8.76 9.92
C ILE A 347 20.35 -7.38 9.46
N LYS A 348 20.47 -7.13 8.15
CA LYS A 348 19.87 -5.95 7.51
C LYS A 348 18.63 -6.39 6.73
N SER A 349 17.64 -5.53 6.61
CA SER A 349 16.49 -5.81 5.72
C SER A 349 16.99 -6.13 4.30
N GLY A 350 16.44 -7.17 3.68
CA GLY A 350 16.86 -7.72 2.38
C GLY A 350 18.06 -8.68 2.42
N SER A 351 18.54 -9.07 3.61
CA SER A 351 19.64 -10.03 3.72
C SER A 351 19.23 -11.45 3.30
N ILE A 352 20.15 -12.17 2.64
CA ILE A 352 20.00 -13.60 2.35
C ILE A 352 20.74 -14.41 3.43
N ILE A 353 20.04 -15.28 4.14
CA ILE A 353 20.54 -16.07 5.27
C ILE A 353 20.69 -17.54 4.85
N LYS A 354 21.92 -17.95 4.53
CA LYS A 354 22.22 -19.33 4.10
C LYS A 354 22.50 -20.33 5.23
N ASP A 355 22.77 -19.82 6.42
CA ASP A 355 23.23 -20.62 7.57
C ASP A 355 22.40 -20.28 8.80
N LYS A 356 21.73 -21.29 9.37
CA LYS A 356 20.90 -21.16 10.57
C LYS A 356 21.71 -20.69 11.79
N GLU A 357 23.03 -20.93 11.82
CA GLU A 357 23.89 -20.53 12.95
C GLU A 357 24.08 -19.00 13.07
N LYS A 358 23.66 -18.23 12.06
CA LYS A 358 23.44 -16.79 12.21
C LYS A 358 22.10 -16.54 12.92
N LEU A 359 22.11 -16.78 14.23
CA LEU A 359 21.03 -16.50 15.18
C LEU A 359 20.35 -15.16 14.86
N LEU A 360 19.03 -15.14 14.71
CA LEU A 360 18.23 -13.93 14.67
C LEU A 360 18.32 -13.25 16.04
N LYS A 361 19.20 -12.25 16.15
CA LYS A 361 19.51 -11.56 17.41
C LYS A 361 19.64 -10.07 17.19
N ALA A 362 19.35 -9.29 18.22
CA ALA A 362 19.53 -7.85 18.19
C ALA A 362 20.26 -7.35 19.43
N LYS A 363 21.16 -6.39 19.23
CA LYS A 363 21.77 -5.64 20.32
C LYS A 363 20.80 -4.55 20.77
N ILE A 364 20.60 -4.43 22.07
CA ILE A 364 19.73 -3.43 22.70
C ILE A 364 20.59 -2.40 23.42
N ASN A 365 20.54 -1.15 22.97
CA ASN A 365 21.28 -0.05 23.60
C ASN A 365 20.35 0.80 24.50
N LYS A 366 20.94 1.39 25.56
CA LYS A 366 20.30 2.39 26.44
C LYS A 366 19.06 1.91 27.23
N VAL A 367 19.11 0.70 27.81
CA VAL A 367 18.03 0.19 28.67
C VAL A 367 18.59 -0.33 29.99
N ASP A 368 17.93 0.02 31.09
CA ASP A 368 18.02 -0.74 32.35
C ASP A 368 17.13 -1.97 32.23
N ALA A 369 17.75 -3.12 31.97
CA ALA A 369 17.08 -4.35 31.54
C ALA A 369 16.22 -5.05 32.60
N GLU A 370 16.12 -4.52 33.82
CA GLU A 370 15.31 -5.12 34.90
C GLU A 370 13.82 -4.78 34.79
N GLU A 371 13.47 -3.84 33.91
CA GLU A 371 12.14 -3.27 33.79
C GLU A 371 11.56 -3.36 32.37
N ALA A 372 12.17 -4.17 31.49
CA ALA A 372 11.80 -4.25 30.08
C ALA A 372 11.38 -5.66 29.65
N ASP A 373 10.30 -5.72 28.87
CA ASP A 373 9.81 -6.94 28.22
C ASP A 373 10.34 -7.01 26.78
N PHE A 374 10.85 -8.17 26.38
CA PHE A 374 11.46 -8.40 25.06
C PHE A 374 10.67 -9.43 24.27
N ARG A 375 10.28 -9.08 23.03
CA ARG A 375 9.59 -10.00 22.12
C ARG A 375 10.38 -10.15 20.82
N ILE A 376 10.40 -11.36 20.29
CA ILE A 376 10.82 -11.64 18.92
C ILE A 376 9.60 -12.17 18.19
N ILE A 377 9.22 -11.52 17.10
CA ILE A 377 8.05 -11.87 16.30
C ILE A 377 8.54 -12.21 14.89
N ILE A 378 8.16 -13.37 14.35
CA ILE A 378 8.48 -13.75 12.98
C ILE A 378 7.18 -14.12 12.26
N ASP A 379 6.91 -13.47 11.13
CA ASP A 379 5.70 -13.66 10.32
C ASP A 379 4.37 -13.58 11.11
N GLY A 380 4.33 -12.67 12.08
CA GLY A 380 3.21 -12.45 13.00
C GLY A 380 3.11 -13.45 14.15
N ILE A 381 4.06 -14.37 14.30
CA ILE A 381 4.10 -15.34 15.40
C ILE A 381 5.15 -14.91 16.42
N GLU A 382 4.75 -14.85 17.69
CA GLU A 382 5.66 -14.56 18.79
C GLU A 382 6.47 -15.79 19.20
N TYR A 383 7.79 -15.62 19.29
CA TYR A 383 8.74 -16.64 19.70
C TYR A 383 9.34 -16.32 21.07
N LYS A 384 9.73 -17.37 21.79
CA LYS A 384 10.43 -17.19 23.08
C LYS A 384 11.78 -16.54 22.86
N SER A 385 11.95 -15.37 23.48
CA SER A 385 13.20 -14.62 23.47
C SER A 385 14.01 -14.88 24.74
N LYS A 386 15.34 -14.82 24.62
CA LYS A 386 16.28 -14.72 25.73
C LYS A 386 17.04 -13.42 25.64
N TYR A 387 17.37 -12.85 26.80
CA TYR A 387 18.18 -11.64 26.90
C TYR A 387 19.46 -11.90 27.68
N SER A 388 20.61 -11.68 27.04
CA SER A 388 21.91 -11.66 27.71
C SER A 388 22.19 -10.26 28.24
N ARG A 389 22.24 -10.12 29.57
CA ARG A 389 22.54 -8.84 30.25
C ARG A 389 23.96 -8.37 29.99
N GLU A 390 24.92 -9.31 29.98
CA GLU A 390 26.34 -9.03 29.76
C GLU A 390 26.58 -8.47 28.36
N GLU A 391 25.99 -9.13 27.36
CA GLU A 391 26.16 -8.75 25.94
C GLU A 391 25.16 -7.68 25.48
N LYS A 392 24.09 -7.47 26.26
CA LYS A 392 22.91 -6.67 25.90
C LYS A 392 22.26 -7.12 24.60
N ILE A 393 22.09 -8.43 24.44
CA ILE A 393 21.57 -9.05 23.22
C ILE A 393 20.28 -9.79 23.53
N VAL A 394 19.24 -9.53 22.73
CA VAL A 394 18.05 -10.38 22.64
C VAL A 394 18.24 -11.38 21.50
N TYR A 395 17.88 -12.65 21.71
CA TYR A 395 18.03 -13.71 20.71
C TYR A 395 16.97 -14.80 20.89
N LEU A 396 16.71 -15.57 19.83
CA LEU A 396 15.80 -16.71 19.87
C LEU A 396 16.36 -17.86 20.72
N ASP A 397 15.51 -18.47 21.54
CA ASP A 397 15.86 -19.62 22.38
C ASP A 397 15.57 -20.99 21.71
N GLU A 398 14.94 -20.99 20.56
CA GLU A 398 14.47 -22.20 19.87
C GLU A 398 14.74 -22.14 18.36
N ASP A 399 14.89 -23.30 17.72
CA ASP A 399 15.01 -23.37 16.26
C ASP A 399 13.65 -23.06 15.65
N THR A 400 13.66 -22.20 14.65
CA THR A 400 12.46 -21.81 13.92
C THR A 400 12.27 -22.75 12.74
N ASN A 401 11.07 -23.26 12.54
CA ASN A 401 10.72 -24.07 11.37
C ASN A 401 10.31 -23.20 10.17
N LEU A 402 11.14 -22.21 9.83
CA LEU A 402 10.88 -21.30 8.72
C LEU A 402 11.03 -22.02 7.38
N ALA A 403 10.18 -21.62 6.43
CA ALA A 403 10.25 -22.11 5.06
C ALA A 403 11.60 -21.71 4.43
N LYS A 404 12.13 -22.58 3.57
CA LYS A 404 13.31 -22.26 2.78
C LYS A 404 12.90 -21.66 1.44
N ASN A 405 13.84 -20.97 0.81
CA ASN A 405 13.66 -20.20 -0.41
C ASN A 405 12.47 -19.23 -0.32
N SER A 406 12.31 -18.61 0.85
CA SER A 406 11.15 -17.77 1.18
C SER A 406 11.61 -16.50 1.89
N PHE A 407 10.82 -15.44 1.73
CA PHE A 407 10.97 -14.23 2.52
C PHE A 407 10.22 -14.35 3.84
N HIS A 408 10.85 -13.82 4.88
CA HIS A 408 10.32 -13.76 6.23
C HIS A 408 10.51 -12.35 6.78
N VAL A 409 9.64 -11.96 7.70
CA VAL A 409 9.75 -10.70 8.44
C VAL A 409 9.97 -10.99 9.90
N ILE A 410 11.00 -10.36 10.49
CA ILE A 410 11.27 -10.43 11.92
C ILE A 410 11.18 -9.05 12.55
N THR A 411 10.54 -8.98 13.70
CA THR A 411 10.55 -7.82 14.58
C THR A 411 11.21 -8.17 15.91
N PHE A 412 12.12 -7.30 16.31
CA PHE A 412 12.60 -7.21 17.68
C PHE A 412 11.86 -6.07 18.37
N GLU A 413 11.13 -6.38 19.44
CA GLU A 413 10.35 -5.41 20.20
C GLU A 413 10.86 -5.32 21.64
N VAL A 414 10.94 -4.09 22.15
CA VAL A 414 11.21 -3.78 23.55
C VAL A 414 10.10 -2.90 24.08
N LYS A 415 9.55 -3.29 25.23
CA LYS A 415 8.59 -2.50 25.99
C LYS A 415 9.24 -2.04 27.30
N ASP A 416 9.27 -0.72 27.54
CA ASP A 416 9.83 -0.14 28.78
C ASP A 416 8.82 -0.10 29.95
N HIS A 417 9.25 0.30 31.16
CA HIS A 417 8.39 0.37 32.35
C HIS A 417 7.22 1.35 32.21
N GLU A 418 7.33 2.34 31.33
CA GLU A 418 6.24 3.28 31.04
C GLU A 418 5.25 2.71 30.01
N ASN A 419 5.44 1.45 29.57
CA ASN A 419 4.72 0.78 28.49
C ASN A 419 4.93 1.42 27.11
N ASN A 420 6.01 2.16 26.90
CA ASN A 420 6.38 2.61 25.56
C ASN A 420 6.99 1.46 24.77
N ILE A 421 6.66 1.40 23.49
CA ILE A 421 7.12 0.35 22.59
C ILE A 421 8.17 0.91 21.63
N SER A 422 9.28 0.18 21.50
CA SER A 422 10.28 0.36 20.45
C SER A 422 10.39 -0.92 19.63
N ARG A 423 10.34 -0.80 18.30
CA ARG A 423 10.38 -1.94 17.37
C ARG A 423 11.45 -1.72 16.30
N ASN A 424 12.12 -2.79 15.90
CA ASN A 424 12.92 -2.82 14.68
C ASN A 424 12.54 -4.07 13.87
N THR A 425 12.06 -3.83 12.65
CA THR A 425 11.50 -4.85 11.77
C THR A 425 12.33 -4.97 10.49
N CYS A 426 12.70 -6.19 10.13
CA CYS A 426 13.55 -6.49 8.99
C CYS A 426 12.97 -7.63 8.15
N ILE A 427 13.08 -7.51 6.83
CA ILE A 427 12.82 -8.60 5.89
C ILE A 427 14.11 -9.38 5.67
N PHE A 428 14.04 -10.71 5.59
CA PHE A 428 15.17 -11.53 5.13
C PHE A 428 14.69 -12.67 4.25
N TYR A 429 15.57 -13.18 3.42
CA TYR A 429 15.35 -14.36 2.60
C TYR A 429 16.15 -15.53 3.18
N GLN A 430 15.53 -16.69 3.36
CA GLN A 430 16.19 -17.88 3.93
C GLN A 430 16.25 -19.03 2.93
#